data_AF-A0A521WTG2-F1
#
_entry.id   AF-A0A521WTG2-F1
#
_cell.length_a   1.000
_cell.length_b   1.000
_cell.length_c   1.000
_cell.angle_alpha   90.00
_cell.angle_beta   90.00
_cell.angle_gamma   90.00
#
_symmetry.space_group_name_H-M   'P 1'
#
loop_
_entity.id
_entity.type
_entity.pdbx_description
1 polymer ?
#
loop_
_entity_poly.entity_id
_entity_poly.type
_entity_poly.pdbx_seq_one_letter_code
_entity_poly.pdbx_strand_id
1 'polypeptide(L)'
;MNMIRNTAFILLLVFSLGSTSIIAYAEEAAKSSVSPNETIMHIEKAKVEISHRDFFPPSQHLKEARAASEKVTGNPKITKKANASIIQAQIKVNNGDVKGATDELNKALELYKSLSESTSKPQ
;
A
#
# COMPACT_ATOMS: atom_id res chain seq x y z
N MET A 1 45.81 -38.56 -1.93
CA MET A 1 44.39 -38.95 -1.89
C MET A 1 43.65 -37.85 -1.15
N ASN A 2 42.73 -37.14 -1.83
CA ASN A 2 41.57 -36.45 -1.22
C ASN A 2 40.62 -36.03 -2.35
N MET A 3 39.49 -36.75 -2.43
CA MET A 3 38.44 -36.63 -3.44
C MET A 3 37.61 -35.37 -3.22
N ILE A 4 37.74 -34.37 -4.10
CA ILE A 4 36.73 -33.33 -4.24
C ILE A 4 35.55 -33.97 -4.99
N ARG A 5 34.44 -34.18 -4.29
CA ARG A 5 33.21 -34.76 -4.86
C ARG A 5 32.55 -33.70 -5.74
N ASN A 6 32.50 -33.97 -7.04
CA ASN A 6 31.88 -33.13 -8.05
C ASN A 6 30.36 -33.42 -8.06
N THR A 7 29.54 -32.55 -7.48
CA THR A 7 28.08 -32.73 -7.45
C THR A 7 27.43 -31.76 -8.42
N ALA A 8 27.24 -32.20 -9.67
CA ALA A 8 26.40 -31.52 -10.63
C ALA A 8 24.95 -32.00 -10.48
N PHE A 9 24.07 -31.17 -9.91
CA PHE A 9 22.63 -31.41 -9.92
C PHE A 9 22.04 -30.71 -11.15
N ILE A 10 21.74 -31.50 -12.18
CA ILE A 10 21.00 -31.07 -13.36
C ILE A 10 19.53 -30.95 -12.96
N LEU A 11 19.01 -29.73 -12.92
CA LEU A 11 17.56 -29.49 -12.81
C LEU A 11 17.01 -29.19 -14.21
N LEU A 12 16.52 -30.24 -14.87
CA LEU A 12 15.65 -30.12 -16.05
C LEU A 12 14.21 -29.95 -15.56
N LEU A 13 13.68 -28.74 -15.70
CA LEU A 13 12.25 -28.46 -15.53
C LEU A 13 11.76 -27.75 -16.79
N VAL A 14 11.35 -28.55 -17.77
CA VAL A 14 10.56 -28.08 -18.92
C VAL A 14 9.14 -27.86 -18.43
N PHE A 15 8.74 -26.60 -18.31
CA PHE A 15 7.33 -26.25 -18.20
C PHE A 15 6.81 -25.91 -19.60
N SER A 16 6.02 -26.83 -20.14
CA SER A 16 5.23 -26.65 -21.35
C SER A 16 4.22 -25.52 -21.12
N LEU A 17 4.39 -24.38 -21.79
CA LEU A 17 3.37 -23.33 -21.87
C LEU A 17 2.25 -23.79 -22.83
N GLY A 18 1.38 -24.66 -22.32
CA GLY A 18 0.05 -24.86 -22.87
C GLY A 18 -0.92 -24.01 -22.07
N SER A 19 -1.41 -22.91 -22.65
CA SER A 19 -2.66 -22.31 -22.17
C SER A 19 -3.42 -21.71 -23.35
N THR A 20 -4.33 -22.53 -23.87
CA THR A 20 -5.55 -22.04 -24.50
C THR A 20 -6.40 -21.40 -23.41
N SER A 21 -6.90 -20.19 -23.67
CA SER A 21 -8.34 -19.87 -23.63
C SER A 21 -8.51 -18.36 -23.65
N ILE A 22 -9.21 -17.89 -24.69
CA ILE A 22 -9.89 -16.60 -24.73
C ILE A 22 -10.73 -16.52 -23.46
N ILE A 23 -10.47 -15.55 -22.58
CA ILE A 23 -11.40 -15.22 -21.52
C ILE A 23 -12.34 -14.16 -22.07
N ALA A 24 -13.58 -14.59 -22.26
CA ALA A 24 -14.75 -13.76 -22.53
C ALA A 24 -14.80 -12.59 -21.54
N TYR A 25 -15.20 -11.43 -22.06
CA TYR A 25 -15.44 -10.22 -21.29
C TYR A 25 -16.50 -10.50 -20.22
N ALA A 26 -16.04 -10.73 -18.99
CA ALA A 26 -16.90 -10.86 -17.83
C ALA A 26 -17.29 -9.45 -17.39
N GLU A 27 -18.58 -9.16 -17.54
CA GLU A 27 -19.32 -8.05 -16.93
C GLU A 27 -18.69 -7.63 -15.61
N GLU A 28 -18.16 -6.39 -15.59
CA GLU A 28 -17.50 -5.81 -14.43
C GLU A 28 -18.54 -5.60 -13.33
N ALA A 29 -18.69 -6.63 -12.50
CA ALA A 29 -19.41 -6.52 -11.24
C ALA A 29 -18.79 -5.34 -10.48
N ALA A 30 -19.56 -4.27 -10.31
CA ALA A 30 -19.23 -3.13 -9.47
C ALA A 30 -18.95 -3.65 -8.05
N LYS A 31 -17.69 -4.02 -7.80
CA LYS A 31 -17.23 -4.44 -6.48
C LYS A 31 -17.38 -3.21 -5.60
N SER A 32 -18.33 -3.28 -4.67
CA SER A 32 -18.48 -2.33 -3.57
C SER A 32 -17.10 -2.05 -2.99
N SER A 33 -16.54 -0.88 -3.33
CA SER A 33 -15.22 -0.49 -2.89
C SER A 33 -15.32 -0.06 -1.42
N VAL A 34 -14.50 -0.63 -0.56
CA VAL A 34 -14.37 -0.16 0.82
C VAL A 34 -13.74 1.22 0.77
N SER A 35 -14.52 2.21 1.20
CA SER A 35 -14.15 3.63 1.15
C SER A 35 -12.86 3.93 1.92
N PRO A 36 -12.00 4.84 1.42
CA PRO A 36 -10.78 5.24 2.11
C PRO A 36 -11.00 6.23 3.27
N ASN A 37 -12.23 6.64 3.56
CA ASN A 37 -12.53 7.75 4.49
C ASN A 37 -11.95 7.56 5.90
N GLU A 38 -12.03 6.35 6.46
CA GLU A 38 -11.45 6.05 7.78
C GLU A 38 -9.91 6.21 7.76
N THR A 39 -9.27 5.74 6.69
CA THR A 39 -7.82 5.90 6.47
C THR A 39 -7.46 7.39 6.37
N ILE A 40 -8.22 8.16 5.59
CA ILE A 40 -8.03 9.61 5.43
C ILE A 40 -8.14 10.33 6.77
N MET A 41 -9.17 10.03 7.56
CA MET A 41 -9.35 10.61 8.90
C MET A 41 -8.12 10.38 9.79
N HIS A 42 -7.62 9.14 9.86
CA HIS A 42 -6.45 8.82 10.68
C HIS A 42 -5.17 9.48 10.14
N ILE A 43 -5.00 9.62 8.82
CA ILE A 43 -3.86 10.36 8.26
C ILE A 43 -3.89 11.83 8.66
N GLU A 44 -5.05 12.50 8.57
CA GLU A 44 -5.15 13.92 8.95
C GLU A 44 -4.88 14.09 10.46
N LYS A 45 -5.40 13.20 11.32
CA LYS A 45 -5.09 13.22 12.76
C LYS A 45 -3.60 12.97 13.04
N ALA A 46 -2.97 12.02 12.33
CA ALA A 46 -1.55 11.73 12.47
C ALA A 46 -0.70 12.96 12.08
N LYS A 47 -1.07 13.70 11.04
CA LYS A 47 -0.38 14.94 10.67
C LYS A 47 -0.45 15.99 11.77
N VAL A 48 -1.60 16.14 12.43
CA VAL A 48 -1.74 17.06 13.58
C VAL A 48 -0.82 16.62 14.71
N GLU A 49 -0.88 15.35 15.11
CA GLU A 49 -0.05 14.77 16.16
C GLU A 49 1.46 14.99 15.89
N ILE A 50 1.92 14.66 14.68
CA ILE A 50 3.32 14.79 14.24
C ILE A 50 3.78 16.25 14.16
N SER A 51 2.86 17.21 14.01
CA SER A 51 3.18 18.64 13.96
C SER A 51 3.43 19.27 15.33
N HIS A 52 3.08 18.57 16.42
CA HIS A 52 3.27 19.08 17.76
C HIS A 52 4.76 19.13 18.12
N ARG A 53 5.17 20.17 18.87
CA ARG A 53 6.59 20.38 19.25
C ARG A 53 7.12 19.29 20.18
N ASP A 54 6.24 18.71 20.99
CA ASP A 54 6.51 17.63 21.95
C ASP A 54 6.22 16.25 21.36
N PHE A 55 6.03 16.15 20.05
CA PHE A 55 5.77 14.88 19.39
C PHE A 55 6.93 13.89 19.62
N PHE A 56 6.58 12.70 20.12
CA PHE A 56 7.49 11.58 20.26
C PHE A 56 6.85 10.32 19.65
N PRO A 57 7.56 9.56 18.79
CA PRO A 57 7.05 8.33 18.23
C PRO A 57 6.69 7.27 19.30
N PRO A 58 5.75 6.35 19.02
CA PRO A 58 5.00 6.20 17.76
C PRO A 58 3.72 7.04 17.72
N SER A 59 3.30 7.47 16.53
CA SER A 59 1.96 8.05 16.34
C SER A 59 0.89 6.97 16.36
N GLN A 60 -0.09 7.10 17.26
CA GLN A 60 -1.23 6.17 17.33
C GLN A 60 -2.05 6.25 16.04
N HIS A 61 -2.35 7.46 15.57
CA HIS A 61 -3.17 7.63 14.38
C HIS A 61 -2.47 7.16 13.11
N LEU A 62 -1.14 7.18 13.04
CA LEU A 62 -0.41 6.58 11.93
C LEU A 62 -0.55 5.05 11.90
N LYS A 63 -0.55 4.40 13.08
CA LYS A 63 -0.79 2.96 13.20
C LYS A 63 -2.22 2.61 12.79
N GLU A 64 -3.20 3.39 13.21
CA GLU A 64 -4.60 3.22 12.83
C GLU A 64 -4.82 3.46 11.33
N ALA A 65 -4.19 4.48 10.75
CA ALA A 65 -4.22 4.74 9.31
C ALA A 65 -3.72 3.53 8.52
N ARG A 66 -2.63 2.91 8.96
CA ARG A 66 -2.11 1.68 8.34
C ARG A 66 -3.11 0.53 8.45
N ALA A 67 -3.67 0.27 9.63
CA ALA A 67 -4.63 -0.81 9.83
C ALA A 67 -5.92 -0.60 9.00
N ALA A 68 -6.41 0.63 8.91
CA ALA A 68 -7.56 0.98 8.08
C ALA A 68 -7.24 0.82 6.59
N SER A 69 -6.02 1.18 6.15
CA SER A 69 -5.61 1.12 4.74
C SER A 69 -5.59 -0.29 4.15
N GLU A 70 -5.44 -1.32 4.99
CA GLU A 70 -5.45 -2.72 4.57
C GLU A 70 -6.83 -3.17 4.08
N LYS A 71 -7.89 -2.47 4.53
CA LYS A 71 -9.28 -2.76 4.16
C LYS A 71 -9.71 -2.01 2.90
N VAL A 72 -9.00 -0.96 2.50
CA VAL A 72 -9.37 -0.12 1.36
C VAL A 72 -9.26 -0.91 0.06
N THR A 73 -10.33 -0.91 -0.73
CA THR A 73 -10.38 -1.55 -2.05
C THR A 73 -10.65 -0.51 -3.15
N GLY A 74 -10.40 -0.86 -4.41
CA GLY A 74 -10.45 0.08 -5.55
C GLY A 74 -9.31 -0.17 -6.51
N ASN A 75 -8.79 0.88 -7.16
CA ASN A 75 -7.66 0.76 -8.08
C ASN A 75 -6.40 0.23 -7.35
N PRO A 76 -5.95 -1.01 -7.62
CA PRO A 76 -4.89 -1.66 -6.83
C PRO A 76 -3.54 -0.95 -6.95
N LYS A 77 -3.27 -0.28 -8.08
CA LYS A 77 -2.05 0.49 -8.28
C LYS A 77 -2.02 1.73 -7.40
N ILE A 78 -3.16 2.41 -7.26
CA ILE A 78 -3.28 3.61 -6.42
C ILE A 78 -3.25 3.19 -4.94
N THR A 79 -4.05 2.20 -4.53
CA THR A 79 -4.07 1.69 -3.14
C THR A 79 -2.69 1.23 -2.70
N LYS A 80 -1.96 0.45 -3.51
CA LYS A 80 -0.61 0.00 -3.16
C LYS A 80 0.37 1.16 -2.95
N LYS A 81 0.31 2.20 -3.80
CA LYS A 81 1.15 3.40 -3.66
C LYS A 81 0.78 4.21 -2.40
N ALA A 82 -0.51 4.32 -2.11
CA ALA A 82 -0.99 5.03 -0.93
C ALA A 82 -0.54 4.33 0.37
N ASN A 83 -0.74 3.01 0.45
CA ASN A 83 -0.28 2.19 1.58
C ASN A 83 1.25 2.28 1.75
N ALA A 84 2.01 2.24 0.64
CA ALA A 84 3.47 2.41 0.70
C ALA A 84 3.88 3.77 1.28
N SER A 85 3.15 4.84 0.96
CA SER A 85 3.41 6.19 1.49
C SER A 85 3.15 6.24 3.01
N ILE A 86 2.08 5.60 3.52
CA ILE A 86 1.84 5.46 4.96
C ILE A 86 3.01 4.74 5.65
N ILE A 87 3.51 3.65 5.06
CA ILE A 87 4.64 2.89 5.62
C ILE A 87 5.90 3.75 5.66
N GLN A 88 6.18 4.52 4.60
CA GLN A 88 7.33 5.42 4.57
C GLN A 88 7.20 6.54 5.60
N ALA A 89 6.01 7.10 5.80
CA ALA A 89 5.77 8.06 6.86
C ALA A 89 6.11 7.47 8.25
N GLN A 90 5.72 6.21 8.50
CA GLN A 90 6.03 5.53 9.76
C GLN A 90 7.53 5.31 9.97
N ILE A 91 8.26 4.92 8.93
CA ILE A 91 9.71 4.79 8.98
C ILE A 91 10.35 6.15 9.29
N LYS A 92 9.90 7.22 8.63
CA LYS A 92 10.44 8.57 8.79
C LYS A 92 10.18 9.16 10.18
N VAL A 93 8.96 9.00 10.70
CA VAL A 93 8.62 9.34 12.10
C VAL A 93 9.58 8.65 13.07
N ASN A 94 9.78 7.34 12.91
CA ASN A 94 10.66 6.57 13.80
C ASN A 94 12.14 7.01 13.69
N ASN A 95 12.54 7.58 12.55
CA ASN A 95 13.88 8.14 12.34
C ASN A 95 14.00 9.62 12.75
N GLY A 96 12.93 10.23 13.28
CA GLY A 96 12.89 11.66 13.63
C GLY A 96 12.73 12.61 12.44
N ASP A 97 12.53 12.10 11.22
CA ASP A 97 12.25 12.89 10.02
C ASP A 97 10.76 13.27 9.96
N VAL A 98 10.37 14.20 10.84
CA VAL A 98 9.00 14.71 10.98
C VAL A 98 8.51 15.34 9.67
N LYS A 99 9.34 16.18 9.03
CA LYS A 99 8.98 16.84 7.78
C LYS A 99 8.76 15.81 6.67
N GLY A 100 9.68 14.88 6.48
CA GLY A 100 9.55 13.86 5.46
C GLY A 100 8.36 12.94 5.72
N ALA A 101 8.03 12.66 7.00
CA ALA A 101 6.82 11.92 7.33
C ALA A 101 5.55 12.67 6.91
N THR A 102 5.47 13.98 7.18
CA THR A 102 4.36 14.82 6.73
C THR A 102 4.25 14.83 5.19
N ASP A 103 5.38 14.90 4.48
CA ASP A 103 5.42 14.86 3.01
C ASP A 103 4.86 13.53 2.47
N GLU A 104 5.22 12.39 3.07
CA GLU A 104 4.65 11.07 2.70
C GLU A 104 3.15 10.94 3.06
N LEU A 105 2.71 11.53 4.18
CA LEU A 105 1.29 11.54 4.55
C LEU A 105 0.44 12.37 3.58
N ASN A 106 0.97 13.48 3.07
CA ASN A 106 0.29 14.27 2.03
C ASN A 106 0.14 13.49 0.72
N LYS A 107 1.18 12.76 0.30
CA LYS A 107 1.09 11.86 -0.88
C LYS A 107 0.02 10.78 -0.68
N ALA A 108 -0.04 10.17 0.50
CA ALA A 108 -1.07 9.19 0.83
C ALA A 108 -2.48 9.79 0.72
N LEU A 109 -2.69 10.99 1.26
CA LEU A 109 -3.97 11.71 1.19
C LEU A 109 -4.41 11.98 -0.24
N GLU A 110 -3.51 12.50 -1.09
CA GLU A 110 -3.81 12.77 -2.50
C GLU A 110 -4.27 11.50 -3.22
N LEU A 111 -3.56 10.39 -3.01
CA LEU A 111 -3.89 9.11 -3.62
C LEU A 111 -5.25 8.57 -3.12
N TYR A 112 -5.53 8.61 -1.82
CA TYR A 112 -6.82 8.16 -1.30
C TYR A 112 -7.99 9.06 -1.69
N LYS A 113 -7.79 10.39 -1.76
CA LYS A 113 -8.82 11.32 -2.26
C LYS A 113 -9.14 11.02 -3.73
N SER A 114 -8.12 10.75 -4.56
CA SER A 114 -8.34 10.36 -5.96
C SER A 114 -9.15 9.06 -6.11
N LEU A 115 -9.01 8.11 -5.17
CA LEU A 115 -9.84 6.91 -5.13
C LEU A 115 -11.30 7.25 -4.81
N SER A 116 -11.54 8.09 -3.80
CA SER A 116 -12.89 8.52 -3.43
C SER A 116 -13.60 9.29 -4.54
N GLU A 117 -12.89 10.16 -5.25
CA GLU A 117 -13.44 10.95 -6.36
C GLU A 117 -13.74 10.08 -7.59
N SER A 118 -12.95 9.03 -7.82
CA SER A 118 -13.22 8.06 -8.89
C SER A 118 -14.49 7.24 -8.65
N THR A 119 -14.88 7.04 -7.39
CA THR A 119 -16.10 6.30 -7.01
C THR A 119 -17.37 7.16 -7.00
N SER A 120 -17.26 8.48 -7.15
CA SER A 120 -18.38 9.44 -7.07
C SER A 120 -18.80 10.05 -8.42
N LYS A 121 -18.23 9.63 -9.55
CA LYS A 121 -18.69 10.06 -10.87
C LYS A 121 -19.78 9.10 -11.40
N PRO A 122 -21.05 9.53 -11.52
CA PRO A 122 -22.01 8.82 -12.35
C PRO A 122 -21.58 8.94 -13.83
N GLN A 123 -21.56 7.81 -14.55
CA GLN A 123 -21.54 7.79 -16.01
C GLN A 123 -22.89 8.26 -16.56
#